data_AF-A0AA96UYN9-F1
#
_entry.id   AF-A0AA96UYN9-F1
#
_cell.length_a   1.000
_cell.length_b   1.000
_cell.length_c   1.000
_cell.angle_alpha   90.00
_cell.angle_beta   90.00
_cell.angle_gamma   90.00
#
_symmetry.space_group_name_H-M   'P 1'
#
loop_
_entity.id
_entity.type
_entity.pdbx_description
1 polymer ?
#
loop_
_entity_poly.entity_id
_entity_poly.type
_entity_poly.pdbx_seq_one_letter_code
_entity_poly.pdbx_strand_id
1 'polypeptide(L)'
;MTNQMKGEIFVIAHCLLNPLARVKGIRQPEPFETKNKRIIQLPCPELIYAGPDRGKKAKEDYDTVDYRCFCQQLFLPYADMIEMFSKEGYLISITGVPKSPSCGVFTTSILPQEIRLSSENQVAEG
;
A
#
# COMPACT_ATOMS: atom_id res chain seq x y z
N MET A 1 9.15 -37.35 -2.01
CA MET A 1 7.86 -36.74 -1.60
C MET A 1 7.61 -35.57 -2.52
N THR A 2 6.71 -35.70 -3.48
CA THR A 2 6.33 -34.60 -4.38
C THR A 2 5.61 -33.53 -3.57
N ASN A 3 6.23 -32.37 -3.39
CA ASN A 3 5.59 -31.22 -2.74
C ASN A 3 4.47 -30.72 -3.67
N GLN A 4 3.25 -31.23 -3.48
CA GLN A 4 2.10 -30.82 -4.26
C GLN A 4 1.59 -29.49 -3.69
N MET A 5 1.69 -28.40 -4.47
CA MET A 5 1.17 -27.10 -4.05
C MET A 5 -0.32 -27.22 -3.70
N LYS A 6 -0.71 -26.85 -2.47
CA LYS A 6 -2.10 -26.95 -1.98
C LYS A 6 -3.06 -25.94 -2.62
N GLY A 7 -2.51 -25.03 -3.42
CA GLY A 7 -3.22 -23.99 -4.17
C GLY A 7 -2.72 -22.60 -3.80
N GLU A 8 -3.41 -21.59 -4.32
CA GLU A 8 -2.98 -20.19 -4.27
C GLU A 8 -3.87 -19.36 -3.34
N ILE A 9 -3.26 -18.42 -2.61
CA ILE A 9 -3.92 -17.41 -1.79
C ILE A 9 -3.49 -16.03 -2.28
N PHE A 10 -4.46 -15.17 -2.56
CA PHE A 10 -4.25 -13.81 -3.02
C PHE A 10 -4.29 -12.84 -1.85
N VAL A 11 -3.17 -12.20 -1.57
CA VAL A 11 -3.05 -11.11 -0.60
C VAL A 11 -3.25 -9.79 -1.34
N ILE A 12 -4.34 -9.07 -1.08
CA ILE A 12 -4.76 -7.95 -1.93
C ILE A 12 -4.91 -6.64 -1.14
N ALA A 13 -4.63 -5.52 -1.80
CA ALA A 13 -4.86 -4.19 -1.23
C ALA A 13 -6.37 -3.91 -1.02
N HIS A 14 -6.73 -3.26 0.09
CA HIS A 14 -8.12 -2.96 0.46
C HIS A 14 -8.92 -2.33 -0.71
N CYS A 15 -8.33 -1.33 -1.38
CA CYS A 15 -9.02 -0.57 -2.42
C CYS A 15 -9.36 -1.35 -3.70
N LEU A 16 -8.84 -2.58 -3.86
CA LEU A 16 -9.22 -3.47 -4.96
C LEU A 16 -10.59 -4.14 -4.76
N LEU A 17 -11.07 -4.25 -3.51
CA LEU A 17 -12.44 -4.70 -3.22
C LEU A 17 -13.33 -3.58 -2.66
N ASN A 18 -12.72 -2.55 -2.05
CA ASN A 18 -13.45 -1.43 -1.47
C ASN A 18 -12.92 -0.10 -2.02
N PRO A 19 -13.46 0.39 -3.15
CA PRO A 19 -13.06 1.66 -3.76
C PRO A 19 -13.14 2.87 -2.82
N LEU A 20 -13.98 2.81 -1.77
CA LEU A 20 -14.10 3.88 -0.76
C LEU A 20 -12.84 4.05 0.10
N ALA A 21 -11.98 3.03 0.16
CA ALA A 21 -10.70 3.11 0.88
C ALA A 21 -9.66 3.98 0.14
N ARG A 22 -9.88 4.22 -1.16
CA ARG A 22 -9.01 5.05 -1.99
C ARG A 22 -9.28 6.53 -1.72
N VAL A 23 -8.23 7.34 -1.85
CA VAL A 23 -8.37 8.81 -1.78
C VAL A 23 -9.37 9.30 -2.84
N LYS A 24 -10.14 10.33 -2.48
CA LYS A 24 -11.12 10.96 -3.38
C LYS A 24 -10.44 11.68 -4.54
N GLY A 25 -11.11 11.76 -5.70
CA GLY A 25 -10.62 12.53 -6.85
C GLY A 25 -9.44 11.92 -7.61
N ILE A 26 -9.22 10.59 -7.48
CA ILE A 26 -8.33 9.83 -8.36
C ILE A 26 -9.06 8.68 -9.04
N ARG A 27 -8.54 8.25 -10.19
CA ARG A 27 -9.06 7.08 -10.90
C ARG A 27 -9.05 5.86 -9.97
N GLN A 28 -10.19 5.20 -9.90
CA GLN A 28 -10.36 3.94 -9.17
C GLN A 28 -9.62 2.81 -9.90
N PRO A 29 -8.97 1.89 -9.17
CA PRO A 29 -8.40 0.70 -9.79
C PRO A 29 -9.52 -0.20 -10.32
N GLU A 30 -9.18 -1.04 -11.30
CA GLU A 30 -10.08 -2.12 -11.69
C GLU A 30 -10.29 -3.06 -10.48
N PRO A 31 -11.53 -3.44 -10.18
CA PRO A 31 -11.82 -4.35 -9.08
C PRO A 31 -11.11 -5.69 -9.27
N PHE A 32 -10.64 -6.28 -8.18
CA PHE A 32 -10.07 -7.62 -8.22
C PHE A 32 -11.20 -8.66 -8.26
N GLU A 33 -11.21 -9.52 -9.30
CA GLU A 33 -12.17 -10.63 -9.40
C GLU A 33 -11.94 -11.64 -8.28
N THR A 34 -12.98 -11.90 -7.47
CA THR A 34 -12.88 -12.71 -6.25
C THR A 34 -13.45 -14.12 -6.40
N LYS A 35 -14.24 -14.38 -7.45
CA LYS A 35 -14.95 -15.64 -7.63
C LYS A 35 -13.98 -16.84 -7.59
N ASN A 36 -14.26 -17.79 -6.71
CA ASN A 36 -13.49 -19.03 -6.51
C ASN A 36 -12.01 -18.82 -6.13
N LYS A 37 -11.63 -17.66 -5.58
CA LYS A 37 -10.27 -17.40 -5.09
C LYS A 37 -10.21 -17.38 -3.57
N ARG A 38 -9.09 -17.81 -3.01
CA ARG A 38 -8.76 -17.67 -1.59
C ARG A 38 -8.10 -16.32 -1.41
N ILE A 39 -8.64 -15.46 -0.55
CA ILE A 39 -8.22 -14.06 -0.48
C ILE A 39 -7.93 -13.66 0.96
N ILE A 40 -6.80 -12.97 1.14
CA ILE A 40 -6.46 -12.20 2.34
C ILE A 40 -6.52 -10.74 1.92
N GLN A 41 -7.52 -10.01 2.39
CA GLN A 41 -7.59 -8.57 2.17
C GLN A 41 -6.76 -7.84 3.23
N LEU A 42 -5.77 -7.08 2.80
CA LEU A 42 -4.99 -6.23 3.70
C LEU A 42 -5.71 -4.91 3.96
N PRO A 43 -5.65 -4.38 5.19
CA PRO A 43 -6.18 -3.07 5.52
C PRO A 43 -5.44 -1.95 4.75
N CYS A 44 -6.09 -0.80 4.57
CA CYS A 44 -5.46 0.36 3.96
C CYS A 44 -4.83 1.22 5.06
N PRO A 45 -3.49 1.25 5.20
CA PRO A 45 -2.85 2.01 6.26
C PRO A 45 -3.13 3.51 6.13
N GLU A 46 -3.13 4.05 4.91
CA GLU A 46 -3.41 5.47 4.67
C GLU A 46 -4.84 5.86 5.13
N LEU A 47 -5.83 5.01 4.88
CA LEU A 47 -7.21 5.24 5.30
C LEU A 47 -7.34 5.21 6.82
N ILE A 48 -6.74 4.21 7.47
CA ILE A 48 -6.86 4.03 8.92
C ILE A 48 -6.08 5.13 9.66
N TYR A 49 -4.91 5.51 9.14
CA TYR A 49 -4.05 6.51 9.77
C TYR A 49 -4.55 7.95 9.55
N ALA A 50 -4.93 8.31 8.32
CA ALA A 50 -5.23 9.70 7.95
C ALA A 50 -6.71 9.95 7.63
N GLY A 51 -7.54 8.91 7.59
CA GLY A 51 -8.98 9.01 7.36
C GLY A 51 -9.40 9.05 5.87
N PRO A 52 -10.73 9.09 5.63
CA PRO A 52 -11.30 9.10 4.27
C PRO A 52 -11.09 10.43 3.52
N ASP A 53 -10.85 11.53 4.24
CA ASP A 53 -10.71 12.88 3.68
C ASP A 53 -9.25 13.36 3.58
N ARG A 54 -8.28 12.44 3.71
CA ARG A 54 -6.83 12.70 3.84
C ARG A 54 -6.12 13.46 2.72
N GLY A 55 -6.81 13.83 1.64
CA GLY A 55 -6.20 14.40 0.44
C GLY A 55 -5.21 13.47 -0.26
N LYS A 56 -4.65 13.90 -1.39
CA LYS A 56 -3.56 13.15 -2.05
C LYS A 56 -2.27 13.39 -1.27
N LYS A 57 -1.61 12.32 -0.88
CA LYS A 57 -0.32 12.32 -0.17
C LYS A 57 0.69 11.44 -0.90
N ALA A 58 1.93 11.88 -0.92
CA ALA A 58 3.05 11.14 -1.48
C ALA A 58 3.74 10.28 -0.42
N LYS A 59 4.75 9.50 -0.84
CA LYS A 59 5.53 8.66 0.08
C LYS A 59 6.17 9.49 1.19
N GLU A 60 6.65 10.69 0.86
CA GLU A 60 7.38 11.57 1.78
C GLU A 60 6.48 12.06 2.91
N ASP A 61 5.18 12.27 2.65
CA ASP A 61 4.20 12.65 3.68
C ASP A 61 3.95 11.54 4.71
N TYR A 62 4.32 10.31 4.36
CA TYR A 62 4.15 9.10 5.17
C TYR A 62 5.49 8.49 5.60
N ASP A 63 6.62 9.05 5.19
CA ASP A 63 7.94 8.57 5.57
C ASP A 63 8.34 9.09 6.96
N THR A 64 7.50 8.78 7.95
CA THR A 64 7.70 9.14 9.35
C THR A 64 7.87 7.88 10.20
N VAL A 65 8.59 8.00 11.32
CA VAL A 65 8.76 6.90 12.27
C VAL A 65 7.40 6.40 12.76
N ASP A 66 6.50 7.33 13.11
CA ASP A 66 5.16 7.00 13.60
C ASP A 66 4.34 6.23 12.57
N TYR A 67 4.33 6.66 11.31
CA TYR A 67 3.58 5.96 10.26
C TYR A 67 4.19 4.58 9.95
N ARG A 68 5.51 4.45 9.98
CA ARG A 68 6.19 3.17 9.78
C ARG A 68 5.88 2.19 10.91
N CYS A 69 5.94 2.63 12.17
CA CYS A 69 5.54 1.83 13.32
C CYS A 69 4.07 1.42 13.24
N PHE A 70 3.19 2.37 12.88
CA PHE A 70 1.77 2.09 12.66
C PHE A 70 1.56 1.01 11.59
N CYS A 71 2.22 1.12 10.44
CA CYS A 71 2.13 0.10 9.38
C CYS A 71 2.61 -1.26 9.87
N GLN A 72 3.74 -1.33 10.58
CA GLN A 72 4.28 -2.58 11.12
C GLN A 72 3.28 -3.25 12.08
N GLN A 73 2.71 -2.50 13.02
CA GLN A 73 1.71 -3.01 13.95
C GLN A 73 0.43 -3.47 13.23
N LEU A 74 -0.01 -2.71 12.22
CA LEU A 74 -1.19 -3.04 11.42
C LEU A 74 -1.01 -4.35 10.63
N PHE A 75 0.20 -4.59 10.09
CA PHE A 75 0.49 -5.74 9.24
C PHE A 75 0.91 -7.00 9.99
N LEU A 76 1.43 -6.87 11.21
CA LEU A 76 1.96 -7.99 11.99
C LEU A 76 1.02 -9.23 12.05
N PRO A 77 -0.28 -9.10 12.39
CA PRO A 77 -1.15 -10.28 12.44
C PRO A 77 -1.38 -10.94 11.07
N TYR A 78 -1.30 -10.17 9.98
CA TYR A 78 -1.40 -10.70 8.62
C TYR A 78 -0.11 -11.39 8.19
N ALA A 79 1.06 -10.86 8.61
CA ALA A 79 2.36 -11.46 8.31
C ALA A 79 2.46 -12.86 8.94
N ASP A 80 2.07 -13.01 10.21
CA ASP A 80 2.05 -14.30 10.90
C ASP A 80 1.14 -15.31 10.17
N MET A 81 -0.05 -14.87 9.78
CA MET A 81 -1.02 -15.70 9.05
C MET A 81 -0.50 -16.13 7.66
N ILE A 82 0.09 -15.19 6.90
CA ILE A 82 0.66 -15.47 5.58
C ILE A 82 1.83 -16.44 5.70
N GLU A 83 2.67 -16.29 6.72
CA GLU A 83 3.78 -17.20 6.99
C GLU A 83 3.28 -18.62 7.30
N MET A 84 2.23 -18.74 8.12
CA MET A 84 1.60 -20.02 8.43
C MET A 84 1.09 -20.73 7.16
N PHE A 85 0.38 -20.02 6.28
CA PHE A 85 -0.09 -20.61 5.02
C PHE A 85 1.05 -20.99 4.08
N SER A 86 2.10 -20.17 4.00
CA SER A 86 3.29 -20.49 3.22
C SER A 86 3.95 -21.79 3.71
N LYS A 87 4.11 -21.94 5.04
CA LYS A 87 4.64 -23.16 5.67
C LYS A 87 3.78 -24.39 5.43
N GLU A 88 2.47 -24.21 5.30
CA GLU A 88 1.55 -25.31 4.96
C GLU A 88 1.60 -25.73 3.48
N GLY A 89 2.31 -24.99 2.61
CA GLY A 89 2.49 -25.32 1.20
C GLY A 89 1.53 -24.59 0.24
N TYR A 90 0.97 -23.45 0.65
CA TYR A 90 0.20 -22.57 -0.23
C TYR A 90 1.12 -21.57 -0.96
N LEU A 91 0.79 -21.29 -2.22
CA LEU A 91 1.40 -20.19 -2.97
C LEU A 91 0.76 -18.87 -2.54
N ILE A 92 1.58 -17.87 -2.20
CA ILE A 92 1.11 -16.55 -1.79
C ILE A 92 1.35 -15.55 -2.94
N SER A 93 0.27 -14.93 -3.42
CA SER A 93 0.31 -13.95 -4.52
C SER A 93 -0.16 -12.58 -4.03
N ILE A 94 0.73 -11.59 -4.08
CA ILE A 94 0.44 -10.24 -3.56
C ILE A 94 0.00 -9.32 -4.70
N THR A 95 -1.19 -8.73 -4.57
CA THR A 95 -1.76 -7.77 -5.54
C THR A 95 -1.95 -6.40 -4.89
N GLY A 96 -1.10 -5.46 -5.27
CA GLY A 96 -1.16 -4.07 -4.83
C GLY A 96 -1.77 -3.13 -5.86
N VAL A 97 -1.79 -1.84 -5.53
CA VAL A 97 -2.16 -0.79 -6.48
C VAL A 97 -0.92 0.01 -6.85
N PRO A 98 -0.54 0.07 -8.15
CA PRO A 98 0.59 0.87 -8.59
C PRO A 98 0.48 2.30 -8.09
N LYS A 99 1.62 2.89 -7.73
CA LYS A 99 1.75 4.29 -7.31
C LYS A 99 1.14 4.62 -5.94
N SER A 100 0.65 3.65 -5.17
CA SER A 100 0.28 3.90 -3.76
C SER A 100 1.55 3.99 -2.88
N PRO A 101 1.63 4.96 -1.95
CA PRO A 101 2.74 5.07 -0.99
C PRO A 101 2.81 3.89 -0.01
N SER A 102 1.73 3.11 0.14
CA SER A 102 1.68 2.02 1.12
C SER A 102 1.23 0.66 0.58
N CYS A 103 0.59 0.61 -0.59
CA CYS A 103 0.14 -0.64 -1.23
C CYS A 103 0.76 -0.85 -2.63
N GLY A 104 1.78 -0.09 -3.00
CA GLY A 104 2.54 -0.32 -4.23
C GLY A 104 3.43 -1.56 -4.10
N VAL A 105 3.23 -2.56 -4.96
CA VAL A 105 4.05 -3.80 -4.96
C VAL A 105 5.31 -3.61 -5.81
N PHE A 106 5.17 -3.06 -7.02
CA PHE A 106 6.30 -2.84 -7.94
C PHE A 106 6.63 -1.36 -8.18
N THR A 107 5.71 -0.44 -7.87
CA THR A 107 5.87 1.00 -8.16
C THR A 107 5.07 1.81 -7.15
N THR A 108 5.64 2.90 -6.63
CA THR A 108 5.02 3.82 -5.68
C THR A 108 5.13 5.28 -6.17
N SER A 109 4.25 6.17 -5.70
CA SER A 109 4.39 7.61 -5.96
C SER A 109 5.41 8.18 -4.99
N ILE A 110 6.56 8.56 -5.54
CA ILE A 110 7.50 9.48 -4.89
C ILE A 110 7.21 10.89 -5.38
N LEU A 111 7.45 11.91 -4.55
CA LEU A 111 7.49 13.29 -5.04
C LEU A 111 8.42 13.37 -6.27
N PRO A 112 8.08 14.17 -7.30
CA PRO A 112 9.04 14.45 -8.37
C PRO A 112 10.31 15.04 -7.75
N GLN A 113 11.46 14.39 -7.95
CA GLN A 113 12.75 15.04 -7.72
C GLN A 113 12.94 16.08 -8.82
N GLU A 114 12.57 17.33 -8.53
CA GLU A 114 13.35 18.54 -8.84
C GLU A 114 12.52 19.79 -8.50
N ILE A 115 12.93 20.48 -7.43
CA ILE A 115 13.12 21.94 -7.32
C ILE A 115 13.60 22.17 -5.88
N ARG A 116 14.93 22.13 -5.69
CA ARG A 116 15.58 22.91 -4.62
C ARG A 116 15.84 24.28 -5.25
N LEU A 117 14.79 25.09 -5.38
CA LEU A 117 15.00 26.53 -5.56
C LEU A 117 15.65 26.98 -4.26
N SER A 118 16.95 27.28 -4.35
CA SER A 118 17.62 28.18 -3.45
C SER A 118 16.85 29.49 -3.46
N SER A 119 15.89 29.64 -2.55
CA SER A 119 15.45 30.95 -2.09
C SER A 119 16.53 31.52 -1.18
N GLU A 120 17.63 31.97 -1.80
CA GLU A 120 18.48 33.00 -1.23
C GLU A 120 18.07 34.34 -1.88
N ASN A 121 17.27 35.08 -1.12
CA ASN A 121 17.11 36.53 -1.07
C ASN A 121 17.47 37.38 -2.30
N GLN A 122 16.46 38.03 -2.87
CA GLN A 122 16.61 39.40 -3.37
C GLN A 122 16.43 40.39 -2.21
N VAL A 123 17.51 41.06 -1.78
CA VAL A 123 17.62 42.44 -1.22
C VAL A 123 19.14 42.73 -1.22
N ALA A 124 19.75 43.79 -1.75
CA ALA A 124 19.32 45.15 -2.08
C ALA A 124 20.26 45.75 -3.15
N GLU A 125 19.71 46.68 -3.93
CA GLU A 125 20.44 47.77 -4.58
C GLU A 125 21.07 48.69 -3.53
N GLY A 126 22.29 49.18 -3.80
CA GLY A 126 23.02 50.15 -2.95
C GLY A 126 24.51 50.14 -3.21
#